data_AF-A0A7W0X7L9-F1
#
_entry.id   AF-A0A7W0X7L9-F1
#
_cell.length_a   1.000
_cell.length_b   1.000
_cell.length_c   1.000
_cell.angle_alpha   90.00
_cell.angle_beta   90.00
_cell.angle_gamma   90.00
#
_symmetry.space_group_name_H-M   'P 1'
#
loop_
_entity.id
_entity.type
_entity.pdbx_description
1 polymer ?
#
loop_
_entity_poly.entity_id
_entity_poly.type
_entity_poly.pdbx_seq_one_letter_code
_entity_poly.pdbx_strand_id
1 'polypeptide(L)'
;MHSVIERILESYEQRARDQGSPNAYLRQLAPLHNRWHGFSRGARPVGFLLFHWHLIQHFKGAGLEQQVGTTAYAVADFSPGGDFAEADWPAWMGGVGDAPDLQGLADYSLAIERWHNVEGHMVVGEVTGRGEDMMNPLVNIFFPEFWRLHYFINDRFEEQLASYAQSAHPDLALTSSGEIVDHIEQSHHTALAFI
;
A
#
# COMPACT_ATOMS: atom_id res chain seq x y z
N MET A 1 7.66 -17.28 -7.93
CA MET A 1 8.54 -17.58 -6.78
C MET A 1 8.18 -16.53 -5.74
N HIS A 2 7.42 -16.88 -4.69
CA HIS A 2 6.87 -15.90 -3.75
C HIS A 2 7.97 -15.20 -2.94
N SER A 3 7.80 -13.90 -2.72
CA SER A 3 8.74 -13.12 -1.91
C SER A 3 8.78 -13.63 -0.46
N VAL A 4 9.86 -13.35 0.29
CA VAL A 4 9.92 -13.70 1.72
C VAL A 4 8.77 -13.05 2.50
N ILE A 5 8.44 -11.82 2.16
CA ILE A 5 7.35 -11.05 2.77
C ILE A 5 6.01 -11.73 2.52
N GLU A 6 5.72 -12.08 1.28
CA GLU A 6 4.46 -12.72 0.91
C GLU A 6 4.24 -14.01 1.72
N ARG A 7 5.25 -14.88 1.82
CA ARG A 7 5.18 -16.08 2.67
C ARG A 7 4.96 -15.76 4.15
N ILE A 8 5.54 -14.66 4.65
CA ILE A 8 5.31 -14.23 6.03
C ILE A 8 3.86 -13.79 6.20
N LEU A 9 3.33 -12.96 5.31
CA LEU A 9 1.95 -12.46 5.36
C LEU A 9 0.94 -13.60 5.19
N GLU A 10 1.17 -14.52 4.27
CA GLU A 10 0.40 -15.76 4.09
C GLU A 10 0.38 -16.58 5.40
N SER A 11 1.51 -16.71 6.09
CA SER A 11 1.57 -17.41 7.38
C SER A 11 0.78 -16.70 8.47
N TYR A 12 0.64 -15.37 8.42
CA TYR A 12 -0.14 -14.61 9.38
C TYR A 12 -1.63 -14.78 9.10
N GLU A 13 -2.02 -14.71 7.82
CA GLU A 13 -3.38 -14.96 7.36
C GLU A 13 -3.85 -16.36 7.74
N GLN A 14 -3.06 -17.39 7.41
CA GLN A 14 -3.40 -18.78 7.72
C GLN A 14 -3.61 -18.97 9.22
N ARG A 15 -2.72 -18.41 10.06
CA ARG A 15 -2.87 -18.47 11.52
C ARG A 15 -4.14 -17.76 12.00
N ALA A 16 -4.49 -16.62 11.43
CA ALA A 16 -5.72 -15.91 11.78
C ALA A 16 -6.97 -16.73 11.44
N ARG A 17 -6.96 -17.40 10.28
CA ARG A 17 -8.02 -18.34 9.85
C ARG A 17 -8.12 -19.56 10.76
N ASP A 18 -7.00 -20.23 11.04
CA ASP A 18 -6.94 -21.43 11.89
C ASP A 18 -7.45 -21.15 13.31
N GLN A 19 -7.21 -19.94 13.82
CA GLN A 19 -7.66 -19.50 15.14
C GLN A 19 -9.10 -18.96 15.15
N GLY A 20 -9.73 -18.79 13.98
CA GLY A 20 -11.00 -18.07 13.86
C GLY A 20 -10.94 -16.64 14.40
N SER A 21 -9.76 -16.01 14.35
CA SER A 21 -9.47 -14.70 14.95
C SER A 21 -8.78 -13.79 13.93
N PRO A 22 -9.53 -13.01 13.12
CA PRO A 22 -8.96 -12.07 12.16
C PRO A 22 -7.95 -11.10 12.79
N ASN A 23 -8.21 -10.63 14.02
CA ASN A 23 -7.29 -9.76 14.76
C ASN A 23 -5.92 -10.41 15.09
N ALA A 24 -5.77 -11.74 14.99
CA ALA A 24 -4.48 -12.39 15.13
C ALA A 24 -3.52 -12.03 13.98
N TYR A 25 -4.05 -11.65 12.81
CA TYR A 25 -3.26 -11.11 11.71
C TYR A 25 -2.64 -9.77 12.11
N LEU A 26 -3.45 -8.81 12.59
CA LEU A 26 -2.98 -7.48 13.00
C LEU A 26 -1.90 -7.54 14.10
N ARG A 27 -2.07 -8.41 15.10
CA ARG A 27 -1.07 -8.60 16.17
C ARG A 27 0.30 -9.05 15.65
N GLN A 28 0.32 -9.88 14.61
CA GLN A 28 1.57 -10.35 13.99
C GLN A 28 2.13 -9.34 12.98
N LEU A 29 1.24 -8.60 12.32
CA LEU A 29 1.61 -7.56 11.37
C LEU A 29 2.29 -6.37 12.06
N ALA A 30 1.80 -5.90 13.21
CA ALA A 30 2.34 -4.72 13.91
C ALA A 30 3.87 -4.68 14.01
N PRO A 31 4.57 -5.71 14.55
CA PRO A 31 6.02 -5.69 14.62
C PRO A 31 6.71 -5.73 13.25
N LEU A 32 6.12 -6.38 12.25
CA LEU A 32 6.63 -6.39 10.88
C LEU A 32 6.49 -5.01 10.24
N HIS A 33 5.32 -4.38 10.36
CA HIS A 33 5.04 -3.03 9.86
C HIS A 33 5.98 -1.99 10.48
N ASN A 34 6.14 -2.01 11.81
CA ASN A 34 7.10 -1.15 12.49
C ASN A 34 8.55 -1.37 12.02
N ARG A 35 8.96 -2.63 11.80
CA ARG A 35 10.27 -2.93 11.24
C ARG A 35 10.40 -2.43 9.80
N TRP A 36 9.33 -2.52 9.01
CA TRP A 36 9.32 -2.07 7.62
C TRP A 36 9.66 -0.58 7.51
N HIS A 37 9.05 0.25 8.39
CA HIS A 37 9.36 1.68 8.53
C HIS A 37 10.79 1.99 8.99
N GLY A 38 11.49 1.00 9.56
CA GLY A 38 12.89 1.12 9.97
C GLY A 38 13.92 0.82 8.87
N PHE A 39 13.50 0.33 7.70
CA PHE A 39 14.42 0.10 6.57
C PHE A 39 14.66 1.38 5.75
N SER A 40 15.83 1.48 5.12
CA SER A 40 16.18 2.62 4.26
C SER A 40 15.32 2.67 3.00
N ARG A 41 14.70 3.83 2.74
CA ARG A 41 13.75 4.11 1.64
C ARG A 41 14.37 4.05 0.23
N GLY A 42 15.70 4.21 0.13
CA GLY A 42 16.40 4.38 -1.17
C GLY A 42 16.72 3.09 -1.93
N ALA A 43 16.36 1.92 -1.42
CA ALA A 43 16.82 0.63 -1.96
C ALA A 43 15.76 -0.16 -2.75
N ARG A 44 14.50 0.30 -2.81
CA ARG A 44 13.38 -0.49 -3.34
C ARG A 44 12.63 0.28 -4.43
N PRO A 45 12.82 -0.02 -5.72
CA PRO A 45 12.18 0.72 -6.79
C PRO A 45 10.65 0.71 -6.67
N VAL A 46 10.02 -0.48 -6.59
CA VAL A 46 8.54 -0.63 -6.51
C VAL A 46 8.09 -1.30 -5.20
N GLY A 47 9.03 -1.64 -4.31
CA GLY A 47 8.78 -2.51 -3.16
C GLY A 47 7.77 -1.95 -2.14
N PHE A 48 7.59 -0.64 -2.05
CA PHE A 48 6.54 -0.03 -1.20
C PHE A 48 5.14 -0.41 -1.68
N LEU A 49 4.88 -0.24 -2.98
CA LEU A 49 3.58 -0.52 -3.58
C LEU A 49 3.28 -2.02 -3.61
N LEU A 50 4.27 -2.86 -3.95
CA LEU A 50 4.12 -4.31 -3.89
C LEU A 50 3.83 -4.79 -2.46
N PHE A 51 4.50 -4.19 -1.46
CA PHE A 51 4.20 -4.49 -0.06
C PHE A 51 2.75 -4.12 0.30
N HIS A 52 2.28 -2.93 -0.11
CA HIS A 52 0.90 -2.48 0.13
C HIS A 52 -0.12 -3.41 -0.52
N TRP A 53 0.12 -3.82 -1.77
CA TRP A 53 -0.71 -4.76 -2.49
C TRP A 53 -0.90 -6.06 -1.70
N HIS A 54 0.21 -6.74 -1.39
CA HIS A 54 0.19 -7.99 -0.64
C HIS A 54 -0.44 -7.83 0.74
N LEU A 55 -0.15 -6.73 1.44
CA LEU A 55 -0.75 -6.40 2.73
C LEU A 55 -2.28 -6.38 2.66
N ILE A 56 -2.84 -5.71 1.65
CA ILE A 56 -4.28 -5.59 1.43
C ILE A 56 -4.89 -6.94 1.04
N GLN A 57 -4.23 -7.72 0.16
CA GLN A 57 -4.72 -9.05 -0.22
C GLN A 57 -4.82 -9.98 0.99
N HIS A 58 -3.77 -10.06 1.81
CA HIS A 58 -3.76 -10.92 3.00
C HIS A 58 -4.68 -10.41 4.13
N PHE A 59 -4.85 -9.09 4.23
CA PHE A 59 -5.82 -8.48 5.13
C PHE A 59 -7.27 -8.87 4.76
N LYS A 60 -7.62 -8.81 3.46
CA LYS A 60 -8.90 -9.30 2.94
C LYS A 60 -9.04 -10.80 3.21
N GLY A 61 -7.99 -11.57 2.91
CA GLY A 61 -7.93 -13.01 3.14
C GLY A 61 -8.15 -13.41 4.60
N ALA A 62 -7.66 -12.61 5.55
CA ALA A 62 -7.86 -12.81 6.99
C ALA A 62 -9.29 -12.46 7.47
N GLY A 63 -10.14 -11.89 6.61
CA GLY A 63 -11.51 -11.51 6.95
C GLY A 63 -11.63 -10.21 7.77
N LEU A 64 -10.60 -9.36 7.75
CA LEU A 64 -10.59 -8.10 8.50
C LEU A 64 -11.45 -7.00 7.87
N GLU A 65 -11.72 -7.10 6.57
CA GLU A 65 -12.47 -6.11 5.80
C GLU A 65 -13.82 -5.75 6.45
N GLN A 66 -14.54 -6.77 6.91
CA GLN A 66 -15.86 -6.64 7.54
C GLN A 66 -15.81 -6.02 8.95
N GLN A 67 -14.65 -6.04 9.60
CA GLN A 67 -14.50 -5.60 11.00
C GLN A 67 -14.10 -4.14 11.13
N VAL A 68 -13.33 -3.63 10.16
CA VAL A 68 -12.70 -2.30 10.29
C VAL A 68 -13.25 -1.27 9.30
N GLY A 69 -13.99 -1.67 8.27
CA GLY A 69 -14.49 -0.76 7.22
C GLY A 69 -13.36 -0.32 6.27
N THR A 70 -13.59 -0.50 4.97
CA THR A 70 -12.54 -0.39 3.94
C THR A 70 -12.88 0.54 2.79
N THR A 71 -13.88 1.40 2.96
CA THR A 71 -14.18 2.44 1.98
C THR A 71 -12.98 3.38 1.87
N ALA A 72 -12.25 3.26 0.77
CA ALA A 72 -11.09 4.08 0.45
C ALA A 72 -11.44 5.58 0.56
N TYR A 73 -10.45 6.38 0.95
CA TYR A 73 -10.52 7.82 0.71
C TYR A 73 -10.46 8.10 -0.80
N ALA A 74 -10.97 9.26 -1.21
CA ALA A 74 -10.89 9.74 -2.58
C ALA A 74 -9.76 10.77 -2.73
N VAL A 75 -9.31 10.99 -3.97
CA VAL A 75 -8.37 12.09 -4.28
C VAL A 75 -8.91 13.44 -3.82
N ALA A 76 -10.23 13.64 -3.93
CA ALA A 76 -10.91 14.85 -3.49
C ALA A 76 -10.73 15.10 -1.99
N ASP A 77 -10.63 14.05 -1.16
CA ASP A 77 -10.45 14.19 0.30
C ASP A 77 -9.11 14.87 0.60
N PHE A 78 -8.05 14.56 -0.17
CA PHE A 78 -6.69 15.09 -0.01
C PHE A 78 -6.35 16.27 -0.94
N SER A 79 -7.35 16.90 -1.53
CA SER A 79 -7.16 18.03 -2.45
C SER A 79 -7.58 19.36 -1.81
N PRO A 80 -7.02 20.50 -2.25
CA PRO A 80 -7.43 21.81 -1.73
C PRO A 80 -8.94 22.02 -1.87
N GLY A 81 -9.58 22.37 -0.75
CA GLY A 81 -11.04 22.54 -0.66
C GLY A 81 -11.85 21.26 -0.50
N GLY A 82 -11.17 20.12 -0.34
CA GLY A 82 -11.76 18.83 0.05
C GLY A 82 -12.01 18.69 1.54
N ASP A 83 -12.36 17.45 1.94
CA ASP A 83 -12.63 17.11 3.35
C ASP A 83 -11.40 17.30 4.25
N PHE A 84 -10.19 17.14 3.69
CA PHE A 84 -8.92 17.44 4.36
C PHE A 84 -8.30 18.69 3.74
N ALA A 85 -8.97 19.82 3.92
CA ALA A 85 -8.77 21.06 3.15
C ALA A 85 -7.33 21.62 3.11
N GLU A 86 -6.46 21.25 4.06
CA GLU A 86 -5.05 21.67 4.11
C GLU A 86 -4.10 20.72 3.36
N ALA A 87 -4.58 19.56 2.89
CA ALA A 87 -3.81 18.63 2.09
C ALA A 87 -3.75 19.08 0.63
N ASP A 88 -2.58 18.92 0.02
CA ASP A 88 -2.36 19.19 -1.40
C ASP A 88 -1.68 17.98 -2.05
N TRP A 89 -2.44 16.88 -2.16
CA TRP A 89 -2.01 15.66 -2.84
C TRP A 89 -1.41 15.94 -4.22
N PRO A 90 -2.04 16.74 -5.11
CA PRO A 90 -1.46 17.05 -6.42
C PRO A 90 -0.06 17.68 -6.34
N ALA A 91 0.15 18.62 -5.40
CA ALA A 91 1.46 19.24 -5.23
C ALA A 91 2.51 18.24 -4.71
N TRP A 92 2.15 17.37 -3.76
CA TRP A 92 3.04 16.35 -3.22
C TRP A 92 3.46 15.30 -4.23
N MET A 93 2.53 14.88 -5.08
CA MET A 93 2.81 13.95 -6.16
C MET A 93 3.67 14.58 -7.26
N GLY A 94 3.93 15.89 -7.23
CA GLY A 94 4.95 16.55 -8.04
C GLY A 94 4.75 16.42 -9.55
N GLY A 95 3.52 16.14 -10.00
CA GLY A 95 3.20 15.86 -11.39
C GLY A 95 3.73 14.53 -11.91
N VAL A 96 4.03 13.55 -11.04
CA VAL A 96 4.29 12.17 -11.48
C VAL A 96 3.09 11.68 -12.28
N GLY A 97 3.31 11.44 -13.56
CA GLY A 97 2.31 10.96 -14.49
C GLY A 97 2.11 9.45 -14.38
N ASP A 98 1.24 8.93 -15.24
CA ASP A 98 1.00 7.49 -15.31
C ASP A 98 2.30 6.75 -15.67
N ALA A 99 2.54 5.61 -15.02
CA ALA A 99 3.74 4.81 -15.15
C ALA A 99 3.74 3.97 -16.46
N PRO A 100 4.49 4.34 -17.51
CA PRO A 100 4.46 3.60 -18.77
C PRO A 100 5.40 2.38 -18.75
N ASP A 101 6.32 2.32 -17.78
CA ASP A 101 7.34 1.30 -17.63
C ASP A 101 7.70 1.08 -16.15
N LEU A 102 8.67 0.19 -15.88
CA LEU A 102 9.06 -0.15 -14.51
C LEU A 102 9.72 1.02 -13.77
N GLN A 103 10.41 1.92 -14.49
CA GLN A 103 11.01 3.10 -13.87
C GLN A 103 9.91 4.09 -13.48
N GLY A 104 8.90 4.28 -14.31
CA GLY A 104 7.72 5.08 -13.97
C GLY A 104 7.00 4.54 -12.74
N LEU A 105 6.84 3.21 -12.61
CA LEU A 105 6.27 2.59 -11.40
C LEU A 105 7.14 2.87 -10.17
N ALA A 106 8.46 2.87 -10.33
CA ALA A 106 9.37 3.14 -9.24
C ALA A 106 9.35 4.61 -8.80
N ASP A 107 9.30 5.54 -9.76
CA ASP A 107 9.19 6.97 -9.49
C ASP A 107 7.86 7.29 -8.79
N TYR A 108 6.76 6.67 -9.25
CA TYR A 108 5.46 6.75 -8.59
C TYR A 108 5.50 6.21 -7.16
N SER A 109 6.04 5.00 -6.99
CA SER A 109 6.21 4.36 -5.67
C SER A 109 6.96 5.26 -4.69
N LEU A 110 8.03 5.90 -5.13
CA LEU A 110 8.81 6.82 -4.29
C LEU A 110 8.03 8.09 -3.93
N ALA A 111 7.29 8.66 -4.88
CA ALA A 111 6.50 9.87 -4.65
C ALA A 111 5.38 9.62 -3.64
N ILE A 112 4.59 8.56 -3.86
CA ILE A 112 3.47 8.22 -2.97
C ILE A 112 3.95 7.77 -1.58
N GLU A 113 5.08 7.06 -1.47
CA GLU A 113 5.67 6.68 -0.16
C GLU A 113 6.07 7.92 0.64
N ARG A 114 6.65 8.94 -0.02
CA ARG A 114 7.04 10.20 0.65
C ARG A 114 5.81 10.93 1.17
N TRP A 115 4.79 11.08 0.32
CA TRP A 115 3.53 11.70 0.70
C TRP A 115 2.86 10.94 1.86
N HIS A 116 2.72 9.61 1.74
CA HIS A 116 2.07 8.75 2.73
C HIS A 116 2.68 8.90 4.13
N ASN A 117 4.01 8.91 4.19
CA ASN A 117 4.74 8.96 5.45
C ASN A 117 4.85 10.35 6.09
N VAL A 118 4.74 11.42 5.30
CA VAL A 118 4.95 12.80 5.78
C VAL A 118 3.64 13.56 5.96
N GLU A 119 2.68 13.34 5.06
CA GLU A 119 1.42 14.08 5.07
C GLU A 119 0.21 13.16 5.26
N GLY A 120 0.10 12.07 4.51
CA GLY A 120 -1.11 11.24 4.48
C GLY A 120 -1.54 10.75 5.88
N HIS A 121 -0.61 10.15 6.63
CA HIS A 121 -0.88 9.73 8.01
C HIS A 121 -1.17 10.89 8.98
N MET A 122 -0.46 12.01 8.83
CA MET A 122 -0.59 13.18 9.68
C MET A 122 -1.97 13.82 9.52
N VAL A 123 -2.37 14.13 8.28
CA VAL A 123 -3.64 14.77 7.94
C VAL A 123 -4.83 13.93 8.40
N VAL A 124 -4.81 12.61 8.11
CA VAL A 124 -5.85 11.70 8.57
C VAL A 124 -5.90 11.68 10.10
N GLY A 125 -4.75 11.65 10.76
CA GLY A 125 -4.65 11.69 12.22
C GLY A 125 -5.23 12.97 12.82
N GLU A 126 -4.93 14.14 12.25
CA GLU A 126 -5.45 15.43 12.71
C GLU A 126 -6.97 15.51 12.58
N VAL A 127 -7.51 15.18 11.40
CA VAL A 127 -8.95 15.29 11.13
C VAL A 127 -9.77 14.30 11.96
N THR A 128 -9.22 13.14 12.29
CA THR A 128 -9.91 12.11 13.07
C THR A 128 -9.64 12.18 14.58
N GLY A 129 -8.81 13.12 15.03
CA GLY A 129 -8.42 13.25 16.44
C GLY A 129 -7.50 12.11 16.93
N ARG A 130 -6.77 11.47 16.01
CA ARG A 130 -5.88 10.32 16.22
C ARG A 130 -4.42 10.62 15.84
N GLY A 131 -3.98 11.87 15.92
CA GLY A 131 -2.66 12.30 15.43
C GLY A 131 -1.50 11.41 15.89
N GLU A 132 -1.36 11.20 17.20
CA GLU A 132 -0.28 10.36 17.76
C GLU A 132 -0.41 8.88 17.35
N ASP A 133 -1.65 8.37 17.33
CA ASP A 133 -1.94 6.98 17.00
C ASP A 133 -1.64 6.66 15.52
N MET A 134 -2.03 7.56 14.60
CA MET A 134 -1.83 7.39 13.16
C MET A 134 -0.36 7.49 12.75
N MET A 135 0.45 8.21 13.51
CA MET A 135 1.90 8.33 13.31
C MET A 135 2.69 7.17 13.94
N ASN A 136 2.06 6.31 14.74
CA ASN A 136 2.72 5.17 15.37
C ASN A 136 2.47 3.87 14.57
N PRO A 137 3.48 3.31 13.87
CA PRO A 137 3.30 2.12 13.03
C PRO A 137 3.00 0.83 13.81
N LEU A 138 3.19 0.81 15.14
CA LEU A 138 2.74 -0.32 15.96
C LEU A 138 1.24 -0.28 16.27
N VAL A 139 0.61 0.89 16.09
CA VAL A 139 -0.73 1.19 16.61
C VAL A 139 -1.70 1.56 15.49
N ASN A 140 -1.25 2.29 14.48
CA ASN A 140 -2.11 2.81 13.41
C ASN A 140 -2.90 1.70 12.67
N ILE A 141 -2.32 0.51 12.48
CA ILE A 141 -2.95 -0.64 11.81
C ILE A 141 -4.23 -1.16 12.47
N PHE A 142 -4.51 -0.75 13.71
CA PHE A 142 -5.73 -1.16 14.43
C PHE A 142 -6.92 -0.25 14.18
N PHE A 143 -6.75 0.85 13.44
CA PHE A 143 -7.80 1.81 13.17
C PHE A 143 -8.34 1.71 11.74
N PRO A 144 -9.66 1.85 11.54
CA PRO A 144 -10.28 1.97 10.23
C PRO A 144 -9.58 2.97 9.30
N GLU A 145 -9.22 4.13 9.84
CA GLU A 145 -8.64 5.26 9.11
C GLU A 145 -7.31 4.89 8.44
N PHE A 146 -6.50 4.04 9.09
CA PHE A 146 -5.29 3.48 8.49
C PHE A 146 -5.62 2.69 7.22
N TRP A 147 -6.58 1.77 7.32
CA TRP A 147 -6.95 0.93 6.19
C TRP A 147 -7.56 1.74 5.06
N ARG A 148 -8.44 2.69 5.34
CA ARG A 148 -9.03 3.58 4.31
C ARG A 148 -7.96 4.34 3.52
N LEU A 149 -6.90 4.81 4.18
CA LEU A 149 -5.73 5.41 3.52
C LEU A 149 -4.95 4.40 2.67
N HIS A 150 -4.75 3.17 3.17
CA HIS A 150 -4.01 2.15 2.43
C HIS A 150 -4.79 1.58 1.24
N TYR A 151 -6.12 1.54 1.33
CA TYR A 151 -7.00 1.25 0.18
C TYR A 151 -6.92 2.36 -0.86
N PHE A 152 -6.88 3.64 -0.46
CA PHE A 152 -6.64 4.74 -1.40
C PHE A 152 -5.32 4.56 -2.16
N ILE A 153 -4.23 4.24 -1.44
CA ILE A 153 -2.92 3.94 -2.06
C ILE A 153 -3.00 2.73 -2.99
N ASN A 154 -3.73 1.69 -2.60
CA ASN A 154 -3.91 0.49 -3.41
C ASN A 154 -4.69 0.78 -4.70
N ASP A 155 -5.78 1.55 -4.63
CA ASP A 155 -6.56 1.97 -5.80
C ASP A 155 -5.69 2.78 -6.77
N ARG A 156 -4.86 3.69 -6.24
CA ARG A 156 -3.88 4.42 -7.05
C ARG A 156 -2.86 3.47 -7.70
N PHE A 157 -2.37 2.48 -6.97
CA PHE A 157 -1.43 1.51 -7.52
C PHE A 157 -2.05 0.66 -8.64
N GLU A 158 -3.30 0.24 -8.49
CA GLU A 158 -4.03 -0.51 -9.52
C GLU A 158 -4.14 0.28 -10.83
N GLU A 159 -4.40 1.59 -10.76
CA GLU A 159 -4.39 2.47 -11.92
C GLU A 159 -3.00 2.52 -12.60
N GLN A 160 -1.94 2.59 -11.80
CA GLN A 160 -0.56 2.61 -12.32
C GLN A 160 -0.14 1.26 -12.92
N LEU A 161 -0.58 0.15 -12.33
CA LEU A 161 -0.38 -1.20 -12.89
C LEU A 161 -1.07 -1.34 -14.25
N ALA A 162 -2.30 -0.82 -14.38
CA ALA A 162 -3.02 -0.83 -15.65
C ALA A 162 -2.28 -0.03 -16.74
N SER A 163 -1.77 1.16 -16.41
CA SER A 163 -0.98 1.97 -17.34
C SER A 163 0.32 1.27 -17.76
N TYR A 164 1.02 0.67 -16.80
CA TYR A 164 2.24 -0.11 -17.04
C TYR A 164 1.96 -1.29 -17.97
N ALA A 165 0.92 -2.07 -17.69
CA ALA A 165 0.57 -3.24 -18.50
C ALA A 165 0.20 -2.84 -19.94
N GLN A 166 -0.60 -1.78 -20.10
CA GLN A 166 -0.99 -1.29 -21.41
C GLN A 166 0.20 -0.76 -22.23
N SER A 167 1.16 -0.10 -21.56
CA SER A 167 2.27 0.58 -22.23
C SER A 167 3.48 -0.32 -22.47
N ALA A 168 3.90 -1.09 -21.46
CA ALA A 168 5.11 -1.91 -21.52
C ALA A 168 4.85 -3.31 -22.07
N HIS A 169 3.64 -3.85 -21.89
CA HIS A 169 3.31 -5.24 -22.22
C HIS A 169 1.97 -5.40 -22.96
N PRO A 170 1.70 -4.60 -24.02
CA PRO A 170 0.40 -4.64 -24.72
C PRO A 170 0.05 -6.03 -25.28
N ASP A 171 1.06 -6.86 -25.57
CA ASP A 171 0.88 -8.20 -26.15
C ASP A 171 0.65 -9.31 -25.10
N LEU A 172 0.88 -9.05 -23.81
CA LEU A 172 0.72 -10.06 -22.75
C LEU A 172 -0.73 -10.23 -22.28
N ALA A 173 -1.64 -9.34 -22.71
CA ALA A 173 -3.06 -9.37 -22.34
C ALA A 173 -3.30 -9.54 -20.82
N LEU A 174 -2.45 -8.95 -19.98
CA LEU A 174 -2.61 -8.95 -18.52
C LEU A 174 -3.83 -8.08 -18.19
N THR A 175 -4.85 -8.67 -17.56
CA THR A 175 -6.14 -7.99 -17.37
C THR A 175 -6.47 -7.69 -15.92
N SER A 176 -5.78 -8.33 -14.98
CA SER A 176 -5.96 -8.11 -13.55
C SER A 176 -4.68 -7.61 -12.88
N SER A 177 -4.83 -6.79 -11.84
CA SER A 177 -3.71 -6.28 -11.03
C SER A 177 -2.86 -7.41 -10.44
N GLY A 178 -3.48 -8.55 -10.08
CA GLY A 178 -2.76 -9.74 -9.62
C GLY A 178 -1.82 -10.32 -10.68
N GLU A 179 -2.30 -10.50 -11.91
CA GLU A 179 -1.46 -10.98 -13.03
C GLU A 179 -0.30 -10.03 -13.33
N ILE A 180 -0.52 -8.71 -13.23
CA ILE A 180 0.51 -7.70 -13.48
C ILE A 180 1.55 -7.70 -12.36
N VAL A 181 1.13 -7.79 -11.10
CA VAL A 181 2.04 -7.93 -9.94
C VAL A 181 2.89 -9.19 -10.07
N ASP A 182 2.27 -10.34 -10.35
CA ASP A 182 2.98 -11.60 -10.56
C ASP A 182 4.03 -11.48 -11.67
N HIS A 183 3.67 -10.83 -12.78
CA HIS A 183 4.57 -10.58 -13.89
C HIS A 183 5.75 -9.68 -13.50
N ILE A 184 5.50 -8.60 -12.76
CA ILE A 184 6.56 -7.70 -12.26
C ILE A 184 7.52 -8.48 -11.35
N GLU A 185 7.00 -9.26 -10.41
CA GLU A 185 7.82 -10.03 -9.46
C GLU A 185 8.62 -11.17 -10.12
N GLN A 186 8.08 -11.77 -11.18
CA GLN A 186 8.76 -12.80 -11.98
C GLN A 186 9.80 -12.22 -12.93
N SER A 187 9.48 -11.12 -13.61
CA SER A 187 10.33 -10.53 -14.64
C SER A 187 11.43 -9.63 -14.06
N HIS A 188 11.22 -9.11 -12.85
CA HIS A 188 12.08 -8.11 -12.23
C HIS A 188 12.41 -8.49 -10.79
N HIS A 189 12.99 -9.67 -10.58
CA HIS A 189 13.38 -10.18 -9.26
C HIS A 189 14.22 -9.19 -8.40
N THR A 190 14.88 -8.21 -9.01
CA THR A 190 15.60 -7.12 -8.34
C THR A 190 14.69 -6.02 -7.78
N ALA A 191 13.44 -5.88 -8.24
CA ALA A 191 12.45 -4.96 -7.68
C ALA A 191 12.06 -5.34 -6.24
N LEU A 192 12.30 -6.60 -5.86
CA LEU A 192 12.16 -7.16 -4.52
C LEU A 192 13.49 -7.25 -3.76
N ALA A 193 14.63 -6.90 -4.38
CA ALA A 193 15.91 -6.94 -3.69
C ALA A 193 15.83 -5.96 -2.51
N PHE A 194 16.19 -6.45 -1.33
CA PHE A 194 16.10 -5.79 -0.03
C PHE A 194 14.79 -5.94 0.76
N ILE A 195 14.44 -7.18 1.15
CA ILE A 195 14.31 -7.57 2.58
C ILE A 195 14.93 -8.95 2.81
#